data_AF-A0A528A942-F1
#
_entry.id   AF-A0A528A942-F1
#
_cell.length_a   1.000
_cell.length_b   1.000
_cell.length_c   1.000
_cell.angle_alpha   90.00
_cell.angle_beta   90.00
_cell.angle_gamma   90.00
#
_symmetry.space_group_name_H-M   'P 1'
#
loop_
_entity.id
_entity.type
_entity.pdbx_description
1 polymer ?
#
loop_
_entity_poly.entity_id
_entity_poly.type
_entity_poly.pdbx_seq_one_letter_code
_entity_poly.pdbx_strand_id
1 'polypeptide(L)'
;GLYLLYLAFKAGKAALSSDKDQLRPTNERKATAATLYKRGLLMHLTNPKSILAWIALMTLGLGPGSSPYTVLVILAGCAVLSVTIFCGYAIVFSTAPMIRLYRRARRWIEGTLAVFFGFAGLKLLLTRI
;
A
#
# COMPACT_ATOMS: atom_id res chain seq x y z
N GLY A 1 -11.10 16.34 7.25
CA GLY A 1 -11.54 15.93 8.60
C GLY A 1 -12.48 14.74 8.52
N LEU A 2 -13.68 14.94 7.96
CA LEU A 2 -14.73 13.92 7.87
C LEU A 2 -14.29 12.60 7.21
N TYR A 3 -13.52 12.65 6.11
CA TYR A 3 -13.00 11.44 5.46
C TYR A 3 -12.04 10.64 6.37
N LEU A 4 -11.20 11.33 7.16
CA LEU A 4 -10.32 10.67 8.13
C LEU A 4 -11.12 10.03 9.27
N LEU A 5 -12.17 10.69 9.74
CA LEU A 5 -13.09 10.10 10.73
C LEU A 5 -13.81 8.87 10.17
N TYR A 6 -14.22 8.91 8.90
CA TYR A 6 -14.77 7.75 8.22
C TYR A 6 -13.77 6.58 8.16
N LEU A 7 -12.50 6.86 7.80
CA LEU A 7 -11.44 5.85 7.83
C LEU A 7 -11.19 5.32 9.25
N ALA A 8 -11.23 6.18 10.26
CA ALA A 8 -11.08 5.81 11.66
C ALA A 8 -12.18 4.84 12.11
N PHE A 9 -13.44 5.16 11.79
CA PHE A 9 -14.58 4.29 12.07
C PHE A 9 -14.46 2.94 11.35
N LYS A 10 -14.04 2.95 10.08
CA LYS A 10 -13.82 1.73 9.28
C LYS A 10 -12.72 0.84 9.89
N ALA A 11 -11.60 1.44 10.28
CA ALA A 11 -10.49 0.73 10.93
C ALA A 11 -10.88 0.19 12.31
N GLY A 12 -11.61 0.98 13.12
CA GLY A 12 -12.12 0.55 14.42
C GLY A 12 -13.08 -0.64 14.30
N LYS A 13 -14.00 -0.59 13.35
CA LYS A 13 -14.89 -1.73 13.03
C LYS A 13 -14.08 -2.95 12.57
N ALA A 14 -13.02 -2.77 11.79
CA ALA A 14 -12.15 -3.85 11.35
C ALA A 14 -11.36 -4.49 12.51
N ALA A 15 -10.91 -3.69 13.49
CA ALA A 15 -10.21 -4.16 14.69
C ALA A 15 -11.09 -4.98 15.64
N LEU A 16 -12.39 -4.70 15.65
CA LEU A 16 -13.42 -5.38 16.44
C LEU A 16 -14.00 -6.63 15.75
N SER A 17 -13.88 -6.73 14.42
CA SER A 17 -14.38 -7.86 13.63
C SER A 17 -13.49 -9.10 13.77
N SER A 18 -14.13 -10.25 13.97
CA SER A 18 -13.46 -11.55 14.10
C SER A 18 -12.70 -11.92 12.83
N ASP A 19 -11.53 -12.55 12.96
CA ASP A 19 -10.73 -13.01 11.82
C ASP A 19 -11.48 -13.95 10.89
N LYS A 20 -12.52 -14.64 11.38
CA LYS A 20 -13.37 -15.54 10.57
C LYS A 20 -14.27 -14.79 9.57
N ASP A 21 -14.70 -13.57 9.88
CA ASP A 21 -15.61 -12.81 9.02
C ASP A 21 -14.90 -12.18 7.82
N GLN A 22 -13.62 -11.80 7.97
CA GLN A 22 -12.85 -11.18 6.88
C GLN A 22 -12.21 -12.18 5.92
N LEU A 23 -12.14 -13.46 6.32
CA LEU A 23 -11.58 -14.55 5.52
C LEU A 23 -12.65 -15.43 4.87
N ARG A 24 -13.95 -15.05 4.93
CA ARG A 24 -14.93 -15.69 4.03
C ARG A 24 -14.34 -15.54 2.64
N PRO A 25 -13.99 -16.65 1.95
CA PRO A 25 -13.54 -16.55 0.58
C PRO A 25 -14.66 -15.81 -0.13
N THR A 26 -14.39 -14.58 -0.56
CA THR A 26 -15.24 -13.90 -1.50
C THR A 26 -15.43 -14.93 -2.61
N ASN A 27 -16.66 -15.17 -3.04
CA ASN A 27 -17.01 -16.22 -4.01
C ASN A 27 -16.37 -15.98 -5.42
N GLU A 28 -15.30 -15.18 -5.46
CA GLU A 28 -14.37 -14.99 -6.55
C GLU A 28 -13.75 -16.35 -6.89
N ARG A 29 -14.36 -16.97 -7.90
CA ARG A 29 -13.79 -18.02 -8.75
C ARG A 29 -12.27 -17.87 -8.79
N LYS A 30 -11.52 -18.89 -8.34
CA LYS A 30 -10.04 -18.93 -8.26
C LYS A 30 -9.44 -18.09 -9.37
N ALA A 31 -9.04 -16.86 -9.04
CA ALA A 31 -8.57 -15.91 -10.04
C ALA A 31 -7.31 -16.50 -10.69
N THR A 32 -7.26 -16.51 -12.02
CA THR A 32 -6.07 -16.96 -12.74
C THR A 32 -4.92 -16.01 -12.47
N ALA A 33 -3.67 -16.49 -12.57
CA ALA A 33 -2.47 -15.67 -12.38
C ALA A 33 -2.49 -14.40 -13.26
N ALA A 34 -3.00 -14.52 -14.49
CA ALA A 34 -3.17 -13.40 -15.41
C ALA A 34 -4.13 -12.33 -14.88
N THR A 35 -5.24 -12.72 -14.24
CA THR A 35 -6.20 -11.78 -13.65
C THR A 35 -5.61 -11.07 -12.44
N LEU A 36 -4.86 -11.78 -11.59
CA LEU A 36 -4.16 -11.18 -10.45
C LEU A 36 -3.08 -10.19 -10.90
N TYR A 37 -2.29 -10.56 -11.93
CA TYR A 37 -1.29 -9.67 -12.52
C TYR A 37 -1.94 -8.40 -13.11
N LYS A 38 -3.01 -8.54 -13.90
CA LYS A 38 -3.75 -7.41 -14.46
C LYS A 38 -4.31 -6.49 -13.38
N ARG A 39 -4.88 -7.04 -12.30
CA ARG A 39 -5.37 -6.26 -11.16
C ARG A 39 -4.24 -5.47 -10.49
N GLY A 40 -3.09 -6.10 -10.26
CA GLY A 40 -1.91 -5.41 -9.72
C GLY A 40 -1.42 -4.28 -10.63
N LEU A 41 -1.28 -4.57 -11.92
CA LEU A 41 -0.86 -3.58 -12.92
C LEU A 41 -1.82 -2.39 -12.97
N LEU A 42 -3.12 -2.64 -13.06
CA LEU A 42 -4.14 -1.59 -13.08
C LEU A 42 -4.16 -0.79 -11.77
N MET A 43 -3.92 -1.42 -10.62
CA MET A 43 -3.85 -0.72 -9.33
C MET A 43 -2.71 0.31 -9.31
N HIS A 44 -1.57 0.00 -9.90
CA HIS A 44 -0.44 0.92 -9.96
C HIS A 44 -0.62 1.99 -11.05
N LEU A 45 -1.11 1.61 -12.24
CA LEU A 45 -1.29 2.52 -13.38
C LEU A 45 -2.45 3.51 -13.17
N THR A 46 -3.53 3.10 -12.52
CA THR A 46 -4.68 3.99 -12.26
C THR A 46 -4.48 4.88 -11.03
N ASN A 47 -3.38 4.70 -10.29
CA ASN A 47 -3.08 5.50 -9.12
C ASN A 47 -2.33 6.78 -9.51
N PRO A 48 -2.98 7.97 -9.48
CA PRO A 48 -2.32 9.22 -9.86
C PRO A 48 -1.12 9.55 -8.97
N LYS A 49 -1.12 9.07 -7.71
CA LYS A 49 -0.01 9.27 -6.78
C LYS A 49 1.28 8.63 -7.30
N SER A 50 1.18 7.44 -7.89
CA SER A 50 2.35 6.71 -8.43
C SER A 50 2.97 7.47 -9.61
N ILE A 51 2.12 7.96 -10.52
CA ILE A 51 2.55 8.70 -11.70
C ILE A 51 3.24 10.01 -11.28
N LEU A 52 2.60 10.78 -10.39
CA LEU A 52 3.16 12.04 -9.88
C LEU A 52 4.49 11.82 -9.15
N ALA A 53 4.61 10.76 -8.36
CA ALA A 53 5.86 10.40 -7.69
C ALA A 53 6.98 10.05 -8.69
N TRP A 54 6.66 9.32 -9.77
CA TRP A 54 7.63 8.99 -10.81
C TRP A 54 8.09 10.21 -11.60
N ILE A 55 7.18 11.13 -11.93
CA ILE A 55 7.52 12.40 -12.58
C ILE A 55 8.45 13.20 -11.67
N ALA A 56 8.11 13.36 -10.39
CA ALA A 56 8.97 14.06 -9.43
C ALA A 56 10.35 13.41 -9.30
N LEU A 57 10.41 12.07 -9.24
CA LEU A 57 11.66 11.32 -9.16
C LEU A 57 12.53 11.54 -10.40
N MET A 58 11.96 11.50 -11.61
CA MET A 58 12.72 11.73 -12.84
C MET A 58 13.19 13.17 -12.95
N THR A 59 12.34 14.14 -12.65
CA THR A 59 12.70 15.56 -12.70
C THR A 59 13.79 15.92 -11.68
N LEU A 60 13.78 15.32 -10.49
CA LEU A 60 14.80 15.56 -9.47
C LEU A 60 16.06 14.71 -9.67
N GLY A 61 15.91 13.48 -10.16
CA GLY A 61 17.00 12.53 -10.33
C GLY A 61 17.83 12.78 -11.59
N LEU A 62 17.25 13.39 -12.62
CA LEU A 62 17.94 13.76 -13.85
C LEU A 62 18.29 15.25 -13.80
N GLY A 63 19.49 15.56 -13.33
CA GLY A 63 20.02 16.92 -13.38
C GLY A 63 20.14 17.46 -14.82
N PRO A 64 20.20 18.79 -15.01
CA PRO A 64 20.36 19.37 -16.34
C PRO A 64 21.65 18.87 -17.00
N GLY A 65 21.53 18.16 -18.12
CA GLY A 65 22.67 17.58 -18.85
C GLY A 65 22.93 16.08 -18.62
N SER A 66 22.00 15.34 -18.01
CA SER A 66 22.16 13.90 -17.79
C SER A 66 22.33 13.12 -19.10
N SER A 67 23.46 12.41 -19.23
CA SER A 67 23.70 11.49 -20.36
C SER A 67 22.67 10.34 -20.36
N PRO A 68 22.21 9.84 -21.52
CA PRO A 68 21.31 8.68 -21.63
C PRO A 68 21.79 7.45 -20.84
N TYR A 69 23.11 7.30 -20.68
CA TYR A 69 23.70 6.25 -19.86
C TYR A 69 23.33 6.36 -18.37
N THR A 70 23.28 7.58 -17.84
CA THR A 70 22.92 7.84 -16.43
C THR A 70 21.46 7.48 -16.17
N VAL A 71 20.58 7.81 -17.11
CA VAL A 71 19.16 7.41 -17.07
C VAL A 71 19.04 5.90 -17.04
N LEU A 72 19.77 5.20 -17.92
CA LEU A 72 19.72 3.73 -18.00
C LEU A 72 20.18 3.07 -16.69
N VAL A 73 21.27 3.56 -16.09
CA VAL A 73 21.79 3.03 -14.81
C VAL A 73 20.80 3.25 -13.67
N ILE A 74 20.18 4.43 -13.58
CA ILE A 74 19.16 4.72 -12.57
C ILE A 74 17.96 3.80 -12.75
N LEU A 75 17.44 3.67 -13.98
CA LEU A 75 16.31 2.79 -14.28
C LEU A 75 16.62 1.33 -13.95
N ALA A 76 17.80 0.84 -14.33
CA ALA A 76 18.23 -0.52 -14.01
C ALA A 76 18.36 -0.74 -12.50
N GLY A 77 18.97 0.20 -11.77
CA GLY A 77 19.08 0.14 -10.31
C GLY A 77 17.70 0.13 -9.62
N CYS A 78 16.80 1.01 -10.04
CA CYS A 78 15.41 1.03 -9.55
C CYS A 78 14.65 -0.26 -9.87
N ALA A 79 14.87 -0.84 -11.05
CA ALA A 79 14.22 -2.09 -11.45
C ALA A 79 14.72 -3.27 -10.59
N VAL A 80 16.04 -3.40 -10.42
CA VAL A 80 16.64 -4.44 -9.56
C VAL A 80 16.13 -4.30 -8.13
N LEU A 81 16.18 -3.09 -7.56
CA LEU A 81 15.69 -2.82 -6.21
C LEU A 81 14.21 -3.16 -6.06
N SER A 82 13.39 -2.78 -7.04
CA SER A 82 11.95 -3.09 -7.04
C SER A 82 11.72 -4.60 -7.05
N VAL A 83 12.38 -5.34 -7.94
CA VAL A 83 12.25 -6.80 -8.02
C VAL A 83 12.68 -7.44 -6.70
N THR A 84 13.85 -7.07 -6.17
CA THR A 84 14.35 -7.62 -4.90
C THR A 84 13.40 -7.35 -3.74
N ILE A 85 12.90 -6.13 -3.59
CA ILE A 85 11.99 -5.75 -2.51
C ILE A 85 10.63 -6.46 -2.65
N PHE A 86 10.01 -6.40 -3.83
CA PHE A 86 8.68 -6.98 -4.04
C PHE A 86 8.69 -8.52 -4.01
N CYS A 87 9.71 -9.16 -4.57
CA CYS A 87 9.88 -10.62 -4.44
C CYS A 87 10.20 -11.00 -3.00
N GLY A 88 11.03 -10.22 -2.30
CA GLY A 88 11.31 -10.40 -0.87
C GLY A 88 10.02 -10.36 -0.04
N TYR A 89 9.16 -9.37 -0.27
CA TYR A 89 7.84 -9.31 0.36
C TYR A 89 6.97 -10.50 -0.03
N ALA A 90 6.90 -10.88 -1.31
CA ALA A 90 6.11 -12.02 -1.74
C ALA A 90 6.53 -13.30 -1.02
N ILE A 91 7.83 -13.57 -0.89
CA ILE A 91 8.36 -14.75 -0.18
C ILE A 91 7.99 -14.67 1.29
N VAL A 92 8.34 -13.57 1.96
CA VAL A 92 8.12 -13.39 3.40
C VAL A 92 6.64 -13.50 3.76
N PHE A 93 5.77 -12.80 3.05
CA PHE A 93 4.33 -12.75 3.31
C PHE A 93 3.53 -13.96 2.79
N SER A 94 4.11 -14.78 1.92
CA SER A 94 3.50 -16.07 1.51
C SER A 94 3.73 -17.19 2.52
N THR A 95 4.55 -16.97 3.55
CA THR A 95 4.82 -18.00 4.57
C THR A 95 3.70 -18.08 5.62
N ALA A 96 3.31 -19.31 5.97
CA ALA A 96 2.36 -19.58 7.04
C ALA A 96 2.68 -18.89 8.40
N PRO A 97 3.95 -18.85 8.89
CA PRO A 97 4.28 -18.10 10.10
C PRO A 97 4.02 -16.60 9.98
N MET A 98 4.36 -15.97 8.84
CA MET A 98 4.11 -14.54 8.65
C MET A 98 2.62 -14.23 8.60
N ILE A 99 1.82 -15.06 7.94
CA ILE A 99 0.35 -14.94 7.93
C ILE A 99 -0.22 -15.01 9.34
N ARG A 100 0.29 -15.89 10.21
CA ARG A 100 -0.14 -15.98 11.62
C ARG A 100 0.28 -14.76 12.43
N LEU A 101 1.50 -14.28 12.25
CA LEU A 101 2.01 -13.09 12.94
C LEU A 101 1.21 -11.84 12.53
N TYR A 102 1.03 -11.64 11.22
CA TYR A 102 0.23 -10.54 10.68
C TYR A 102 -1.19 -10.56 11.25
N ARG A 103 -1.81 -11.74 11.34
CA ARG A 103 -3.14 -11.91 11.95
C ARG A 103 -3.18 -11.47 13.41
N ARG A 104 -2.18 -11.83 14.22
CA ARG A 104 -2.09 -11.38 15.62
C ARG A 104 -1.85 -9.87 15.73
N ALA A 105 -1.04 -9.31 14.84
CA ALA A 105 -0.75 -7.88 14.79
C ALA A 105 -1.91 -7.04 14.22
N ARG A 106 -2.80 -7.64 13.42
CA ARG A 106 -3.90 -6.96 12.73
C ARG A 106 -4.74 -6.09 13.64
N ARG A 107 -5.17 -6.60 14.80
CA ARG A 107 -6.00 -5.84 15.76
C ARG A 107 -5.27 -4.59 16.27
N TRP A 108 -3.96 -4.69 16.48
CA TRP A 108 -3.11 -3.57 16.88
C TRP A 108 -2.90 -2.56 15.75
N ILE A 109 -2.67 -3.04 14.52
CA ILE A 109 -2.51 -2.20 13.34
C ILE A 109 -3.79 -1.39 13.09
N GLU A 110 -4.94 -2.07 12.99
CA GLU A 110 -6.24 -1.44 12.75
C GLU A 110 -6.63 -0.52 13.92
N GLY A 111 -6.37 -0.91 15.17
CA GLY A 111 -6.59 -0.07 16.34
C GLY A 111 -5.74 1.21 16.32
N THR A 112 -4.46 1.08 15.97
CA THR A 112 -3.55 2.24 15.86
C THR A 112 -3.97 3.17 14.72
N LEU A 113 -4.36 2.61 13.57
CA LEU A 113 -4.89 3.39 12.44
C LEU A 113 -6.19 4.11 12.83
N ALA A 114 -7.09 3.45 13.56
CA ALA A 114 -8.32 4.06 14.04
C ALA A 114 -8.05 5.26 14.96
N VAL A 115 -7.12 5.11 15.91
CA VAL A 115 -6.70 6.20 16.81
C VAL A 115 -6.04 7.33 16.01
N PHE A 116 -5.10 7.01 15.12
CA PHE A 116 -4.38 7.99 14.33
C PHE A 116 -5.31 8.80 13.41
N PHE A 117 -6.17 8.13 12.64
CA PHE A 117 -7.13 8.80 11.77
C PHE A 117 -8.23 9.52 12.55
N GLY A 118 -8.64 9.00 13.72
CA GLY A 118 -9.59 9.64 14.61
C GLY A 118 -9.03 10.96 15.15
N PHE A 119 -7.82 10.92 15.69
CA PHE A 119 -7.09 12.09 16.17
C PHE A 119 -6.84 13.09 15.04
N ALA A 120 -6.30 12.66 13.90
CA ALA A 120 -6.04 13.55 12.77
C ALA A 120 -7.33 14.15 12.19
N GLY A 121 -8.41 13.38 12.16
CA GLY A 121 -9.73 13.81 11.72
C GLY A 121 -10.33 14.86 12.63
N LEU A 122 -10.32 14.63 13.95
CA LEU A 122 -10.76 15.58 14.98
C LEU A 122 -9.90 16.84 14.95
N LYS A 123 -8.58 16.68 14.98
CA LYS A 123 -7.63 17.80 14.89
C LYS A 123 -7.93 18.64 13.66
N LEU A 124 -8.12 18.06 12.48
CA LEU A 124 -8.35 18.84 11.26
C LEU A 124 -9.75 19.46 11.15
N LEU A 125 -10.71 19.06 11.98
CA LEU A 125 -12.04 19.71 12.07
C LEU A 125 -12.08 20.80 13.15
N LEU A 126 -11.36 20.59 14.25
CA LEU A 126 -11.26 21.52 15.38
C LEU A 126 -10.22 22.61 15.12
N THR A 127 -9.16 22.27 14.37
CA THR A 127 -8.25 23.25 13.78
C THR A 127 -9.00 23.88 12.62
N ARG A 128 -9.72 24.96 12.90
CA ARG A 128 -10.01 25.95 11.88
C ARG A 128 -8.66 26.47 11.36
N ILE A 129 -8.62 26.74 10.06
CA ILE A 129 -7.58 27.61 9.47
C ILE A 129 -7.38 28.83 10.37
#